data_AF-A0A4D8XNH3-F1
#
_entry.id   AF-A0A4D8XNH3-F1
#
_cell.length_a   1.000
_cell.length_b   1.000
_cell.length_c   1.000
_cell.angle_alpha   90.00
_cell.angle_beta   90.00
_cell.angle_gamma   90.00
#
_symmetry.space_group_name_H-M   'P 1'
#
loop_
_entity.id
_entity.type
_entity.pdbx_description
1 polymer ?
#
loop_
_entity_poly.entity_id
_entity_poly.type
_entity_poly.pdbx_seq_one_letter_code
_entity_poly.pdbx_strand_id
1 'polypeptide(L)'
;MMEYVEGGDLSSNLEISGRFSEETVRSILAQLLLALKELKKHRIVHGDIKLENILYSFEDGRIKLADFGLAFVENNPRKTAHGTPEYMAPEQILESKVGFESDMWATGICTYEMLLG
;
A
#
# COMPACT_ATOMS: atom_id res chain seq x y z
N MET A 1 -17.00 7.16 -10.40
CA MET A 1 -16.07 7.26 -11.55
C MET A 1 -14.73 7.65 -10.96
N MET A 2 -13.70 6.81 -11.06
CA MET A 2 -12.36 7.09 -10.50
C MET A 2 -11.54 7.91 -11.51
N GLU A 3 -10.58 8.67 -11.02
CA GLU A 3 -9.62 9.41 -11.83
C GLU A 3 -8.64 8.44 -12.51
N TYR A 4 -8.31 8.67 -13.78
CA TYR A 4 -7.28 7.91 -14.49
C TYR A 4 -5.90 8.47 -14.15
N VAL A 5 -4.94 7.58 -13.88
CA VAL A 5 -3.54 7.94 -13.61
C VAL A 5 -2.68 7.36 -14.72
N GLU A 6 -2.02 8.23 -15.50
CA GLU A 6 -1.28 7.84 -16.71
C GLU A 6 -0.07 6.94 -16.43
N GLY A 7 0.56 7.05 -15.27
CA GLY A 7 1.81 6.33 -15.00
C GLY A 7 1.67 4.90 -14.49
N GLY A 8 0.45 4.38 -14.46
CA GLY A 8 0.17 3.01 -14.03
C GLY A 8 0.51 2.78 -12.56
N ASP A 9 0.60 1.51 -12.17
CA ASP A 9 0.93 1.09 -10.82
C ASP A 9 2.44 0.85 -10.63
N LEU A 10 2.90 0.85 -9.39
CA LEU A 10 4.32 0.67 -9.08
C LEU A 10 4.85 -0.73 -9.41
N SER A 11 3.98 -1.75 -9.46
CA SER A 11 4.38 -3.14 -9.78
C SER A 11 4.86 -3.19 -11.23
N SER A 12 4.03 -2.71 -12.16
CA SER A 12 4.37 -2.59 -13.58
C SER A 12 5.64 -1.76 -13.82
N ASN A 13 5.80 -0.66 -13.06
CA ASN A 13 7.00 0.18 -13.16
C ASN A 13 8.27 -0.54 -12.64
N LEU A 14 8.14 -1.33 -11.58
CA LEU A 14 9.24 -2.11 -10.99
C LEU A 14 9.67 -3.23 -11.93
N GLU A 15 8.73 -3.95 -12.57
CA GLU A 15 9.02 -4.99 -13.56
C GLU A 15 9.89 -4.47 -14.72
N ILE A 16 9.63 -3.25 -15.19
CA ILE A 16 10.40 -2.61 -16.26
C ILE A 16 11.78 -2.16 -15.78
N SER A 17 11.85 -1.59 -14.57
CA SER A 17 13.07 -0.96 -14.04
C SER A 17 14.02 -1.95 -13.35
N GLY A 18 13.53 -3.12 -12.96
CA GLY A 18 14.20 -4.08 -12.10
C GLY A 18 14.21 -3.66 -10.63
N ARG A 19 14.70 -2.45 -10.32
CA ARG A 19 14.62 -1.85 -8.98
C ARG A 19 14.56 -0.33 -9.06
N PHE A 20 14.10 0.31 -8.00
CA PHE A 20 14.15 1.77 -7.85
C PHE A 20 15.39 2.23 -7.09
N SER A 21 15.80 3.48 -7.32
CA SER A 21 16.86 4.11 -6.52
C SER A 21 16.36 4.43 -5.11
N GLU A 22 17.24 4.47 -4.12
CA GLU A 22 16.87 4.85 -2.75
C GLU A 22 16.20 6.23 -2.69
N GLU A 23 16.57 7.15 -3.58
CA GLU A 23 15.95 8.48 -3.67
C GLU A 23 14.49 8.39 -4.13
N THR A 24 14.22 7.62 -5.18
CA THR A 24 12.85 7.36 -5.66
C THR A 24 12.03 6.66 -4.59
N VAL A 25 12.57 5.61 -3.96
CA VAL A 25 11.89 4.88 -2.89
C VAL A 25 11.57 5.80 -1.71
N ARG A 26 12.51 6.67 -1.30
CA ARG A 26 12.29 7.63 -0.23
C ARG A 26 11.14 8.59 -0.55
N SER A 27 11.05 9.08 -1.79
CA SER A 27 9.97 9.97 -2.23
C SER A 27 8.61 9.28 -2.21
N ILE A 28 8.53 8.06 -2.77
CA ILE A 28 7.31 7.25 -2.79
C ILE A 28 6.87 6.93 -1.36
N LEU A 29 7.79 6.45 -0.53
CA LEU A 29 7.50 6.05 0.86
C LEU A 29 7.02 7.24 1.68
N ALA A 30 7.62 8.42 1.53
CA ALA A 30 7.17 9.61 2.23
C ALA A 30 5.70 9.95 1.90
N GLN A 31 5.31 9.85 0.63
CA GLN A 31 3.94 10.11 0.19
C GLN A 31 2.96 9.02 0.66
N LEU A 32 3.35 7.74 0.59
CA LEU A 32 2.54 6.62 1.09
C LEU A 32 2.29 6.75 2.60
N LEU A 33 3.32 7.07 3.38
CA LEU A 33 3.18 7.29 4.82
C LEU A 33 2.28 8.48 5.15
N LEU A 34 2.25 9.53 4.32
CA LEU A 34 1.31 10.64 4.47
C LEU A 34 -0.13 10.21 4.20
N ALA A 35 -0.37 9.39 3.17
CA ALA A 35 -1.69 8.83 2.89
C ALA A 35 -2.17 7.92 4.03
N LEU A 36 -1.32 7.00 4.50
CA LEU A 36 -1.63 6.12 5.63
C LEU A 36 -1.87 6.88 6.93
N LYS A 37 -1.11 7.95 7.18
CA LYS A 37 -1.34 8.84 8.33
C LYS A 37 -2.74 9.45 8.29
N GLU A 38 -3.26 9.77 7.10
CA GLU A 38 -4.62 10.29 6.94
C GLU A 38 -5.68 9.22 7.21
N LEU A 39 -5.48 8.00 6.71
CA LEU A 39 -6.37 6.86 7.00
C LEU A 39 -6.42 6.55 8.50
N LYS A 40 -5.25 6.57 9.17
CA LYS A 40 -5.13 6.33 10.61
C LYS A 40 -5.99 7.29 11.44
N LYS A 41 -6.04 8.58 11.07
CA LYS A 41 -6.89 9.58 11.77
C LYS A 41 -8.37 9.19 11.76
N HIS A 42 -8.81 8.53 10.68
CA HIS A 42 -10.18 8.07 10.49
C HIS A 42 -10.38 6.62 10.96
N ARG A 43 -9.35 6.01 11.56
CA ARG A 43 -9.33 4.60 11.96
C ARG A 43 -9.61 3.65 10.80
N ILE A 44 -9.21 4.05 9.59
CA ILE A 44 -9.35 3.23 8.39
C ILE A 44 -8.07 2.40 8.25
N VAL A 45 -8.25 1.10 8.10
CA VAL A 45 -7.24 0.15 7.63
C VAL A 45 -7.51 -0.09 6.15
N HIS A 46 -6.49 0.04 5.30
CA HIS A 46 -6.61 -0.25 3.88
C HIS A 46 -6.75 -1.75 3.63
N GLY A 47 -5.87 -2.56 4.26
CA GLY A 47 -5.94 -4.02 4.27
C GLY A 47 -5.46 -4.72 2.99
N ASP A 48 -4.96 -3.97 2.02
CA ASP A 48 -4.40 -4.50 0.75
C ASP A 48 -3.37 -3.53 0.16
N ILE A 49 -2.43 -3.08 0.99
CA ILE A 49 -1.29 -2.29 0.52
C ILE A 49 -0.37 -3.23 -0.27
N LYS A 50 -0.15 -2.89 -1.55
CA LYS A 50 0.73 -3.60 -2.49
C LYS A 50 1.08 -2.66 -3.65
N LEU A 51 2.10 -3.01 -4.44
CA LEU A 51 2.58 -2.12 -5.50
C LEU A 51 1.54 -1.87 -6.61
N GLU A 52 0.68 -2.84 -6.88
CA GLU A 52 -0.43 -2.74 -7.85
C GLU A 52 -1.48 -1.69 -7.44
N ASN A 53 -1.60 -1.44 -6.13
CA ASN A 53 -2.56 -0.48 -5.56
C ASN A 53 -1.93 0.90 -5.31
N ILE A 54 -0.67 1.11 -5.69
CA ILE A 54 0.00 2.39 -5.60
C ILE A 54 0.25 2.89 -7.01
N LEU A 55 -0.55 3.88 -7.44
CA LEU A 55 -0.46 4.46 -8.77
C LEU A 55 0.57 5.58 -8.77
N TYR A 56 1.37 5.69 -9.83
CA TYR A 56 2.35 6.76 -10.00
C TYR A 56 1.92 7.72 -11.11
N SER A 57 1.97 9.02 -10.83
CA SER A 57 1.69 10.07 -11.81
C SER A 57 3.01 10.63 -12.34
N PHE A 58 3.31 10.39 -13.61
CA PHE A 58 4.49 10.97 -14.27
C PHE A 58 4.39 12.49 -14.46
N GLU A 59 3.18 13.05 -14.46
CA GLU A 59 2.94 14.47 -14.67
C GLU A 59 3.45 15.31 -13.49
N ASP A 60 3.19 14.86 -12.25
CA ASP A 60 3.48 15.62 -11.03
C ASP A 60 4.36 14.86 -10.02
N GLY A 61 4.82 13.65 -10.37
CA GLY A 61 5.69 12.81 -9.54
C GLY A 61 5.02 12.31 -8.25
N ARG A 62 3.69 12.28 -8.21
CA ARG A 62 2.92 11.89 -7.03
C ARG A 62 2.46 10.45 -7.09
N ILE A 63 2.31 9.84 -5.91
CA ILE A 63 1.60 8.57 -5.79
C ILE A 63 0.15 8.76 -5.35
N LYS A 64 -0.72 7.86 -5.81
CA LYS A 64 -2.10 7.76 -5.37
C LYS A 64 -2.36 6.33 -4.88
N LEU A 65 -2.82 6.22 -3.64
CA LEU A 65 -3.28 4.94 -3.10
C LEU A 65 -4.66 4.61 -3.66
N ALA A 66 -4.83 3.41 -4.20
CA ALA A 66 -6.02 2.94 -4.89
C ALA A 66 -6.55 1.63 -4.29
N ASP A 67 -7.74 1.23 -4.75
CA ASP A 67 -8.46 0.01 -4.35
C ASP A 67 -8.74 -0.14 -2.83
N PHE A 68 -9.73 0.62 -2.37
CA PHE A 68 -10.26 0.51 -1.01
C PHE A 68 -11.30 -0.62 -0.85
N GLY A 69 -11.36 -1.59 -1.77
CA GLY A 69 -12.34 -2.69 -1.73
C GLY A 69 -12.25 -3.55 -0.47
N LEU A 70 -11.04 -3.69 0.09
CA LEU A 70 -10.77 -4.40 1.33
C LEU A 70 -10.65 -3.48 2.55
N ALA A 71 -10.82 -2.16 2.39
CA ALA A 71 -10.69 -1.21 3.49
C ALA A 71 -11.80 -1.39 4.54
N PHE A 72 -11.49 -1.03 5.78
CA PHE A 72 -12.44 -1.09 6.90
C PHE A 72 -12.08 -0.18 8.06
N VAL A 73 -13.07 0.12 8.90
CA VAL A 73 -12.86 0.82 10.16
C VAL A 73 -12.39 -0.18 11.22
N GLU A 74 -11.28 0.14 11.89
CA GLU A 74 -10.67 -0.67 12.94
C GLU A 74 -11.67 -1.04 14.06
N ASN A 75 -11.54 -2.25 14.62
CA ASN A 75 -12.45 -2.87 15.59
C ASN A 75 -13.83 -3.23 15.02
N ASN A 76 -13.97 -3.33 13.70
CA ASN A 76 -15.16 -3.93 13.10
C ASN A 76 -15.13 -5.46 13.28
N PRO A 77 -16.05 -6.06 14.06
CA PRO A 77 -16.03 -7.49 14.39
C PRO A 77 -16.39 -8.41 13.21
N ARG A 78 -16.76 -7.85 12.04
CA ARG A 78 -17.17 -8.60 10.84
C ARG A 78 -16.07 -8.75 9.79
N LYS A 79 -14.84 -8.32 10.07
CA LYS A 79 -13.72 -8.40 9.12
C LYS A 79 -12.83 -9.61 9.44
N THR A 80 -12.86 -10.58 8.54
CA THR A 80 -11.92 -11.70 8.44
C THR A 80 -10.60 -11.26 7.81
N ALA A 81 -9.55 -12.06 7.97
CA ALA A 81 -8.27 -11.85 7.32
C ALA A 81 -8.44 -11.86 5.79
N HIS A 82 -8.13 -10.74 5.15
CA HIS A 82 -8.14 -10.55 3.72
C HIS A 82 -6.90 -9.75 3.30
N GLY A 83 -6.59 -9.78 2.01
CA GLY A 83 -5.42 -9.12 1.41
C GLY A 83 -4.70 -10.06 0.46
N THR A 84 -3.57 -9.60 -0.04
CA THR A 84 -2.68 -10.37 -0.93
C THR A 84 -1.66 -11.13 -0.07
N PRO A 85 -1.58 -12.48 -0.13
CA PRO A 85 -0.81 -13.31 0.81
C PRO A 85 0.65 -12.88 1.02
N GLU A 86 1.31 -12.43 -0.06
CA GLU A 86 2.69 -11.98 -0.09
C GLU A 86 2.93 -10.74 0.77
N TYR A 87 1.89 -9.91 0.98
CA TYR A 87 1.94 -8.66 1.74
C TYR A 87 1.32 -8.77 3.14
N MET A 88 0.76 -9.93 3.50
CA MET A 88 0.01 -10.09 4.74
C MET A 88 0.91 -10.01 5.97
N ALA A 89 0.46 -9.25 6.96
CA ALA A 89 1.04 -9.22 8.29
C ALA A 89 0.74 -10.53 9.05
N PRO A 90 1.59 -10.94 10.02
CA PRO A 90 1.36 -12.14 10.81
C PRO A 90 -0.02 -12.16 11.48
N GLU A 91 -0.51 -11.01 11.95
CA GLU A 91 -1.82 -10.89 12.57
C GLU A 91 -2.99 -11.16 11.61
N GLN A 92 -2.82 -10.89 10.30
CA GLN A 92 -3.78 -11.26 9.27
C GLN A 92 -3.75 -12.78 9.07
N ILE A 93 -2.57 -13.38 8.93
CA ILE A 93 -2.43 -14.83 8.71
C ILE A 93 -2.98 -15.64 9.89
N LEU A 94 -2.75 -15.16 11.11
CA LEU A 94 -3.19 -15.81 12.35
C LEU A 94 -4.66 -15.53 12.70
N GLU A 95 -5.41 -14.86 11.83
CA GLU A 95 -6.81 -14.45 12.04
C GLU A 95 -7.02 -13.73 13.39
N SER A 96 -6.02 -12.94 13.78
CA SER A 96 -6.04 -12.19 15.03
C SER A 96 -6.54 -10.76 14.78
N LYS A 97 -6.40 -9.87 15.76
CA LYS A 97 -6.90 -8.50 15.65
C LYS A 97 -6.08 -7.70 14.63
N VAL A 98 -6.59 -7.57 13.41
CA VAL A 98 -6.02 -6.74 12.35
C VAL A 98 -6.28 -5.25 12.65
N GLY A 99 -5.25 -4.44 12.52
CA GLY A 99 -5.26 -3.00 12.78
C GLY A 99 -4.45 -2.21 11.76
N PHE A 100 -4.20 -0.94 12.04
CA PHE A 100 -3.39 -0.08 11.17
C PHE A 100 -1.95 -0.61 10.99
N GLU A 101 -1.46 -1.39 11.96
CA GLU A 101 -0.15 -2.01 11.97
C GLU A 101 0.06 -2.97 10.78
N SER A 102 -1.01 -3.59 10.26
CA SER A 102 -0.91 -4.47 9.10
C SER A 102 -0.61 -3.69 7.81
N ASP A 103 -1.14 -2.48 7.65
CA ASP A 103 -0.80 -1.61 6.51
C ASP A 103 0.66 -1.16 6.59
N MET A 104 1.20 -0.98 7.80
CA MET A 104 2.62 -0.65 8.00
C MET A 104 3.55 -1.82 7.68
N TRP A 105 3.14 -3.05 8.00
CA TRP A 105 3.85 -4.26 7.60
C TRP A 105 3.93 -4.38 6.08
N ALA A 106 2.79 -4.30 5.40
CA ALA A 106 2.71 -4.36 3.94
C ALA A 106 3.51 -3.23 3.28
N THR A 107 3.51 -2.02 3.86
CA THR A 107 4.39 -0.92 3.44
C THR A 107 5.88 -1.26 3.52
N GLY A 108 6.29 -2.01 4.55
CA GLY A 108 7.65 -2.54 4.68
C GLY A 108 8.01 -3.50 3.55
N ILE A 109 7.08 -4.37 3.17
CA ILE A 109 7.23 -5.31 2.04
C ILE A 109 7.36 -4.55 0.72
N CYS A 110 6.46 -3.60 0.44
CA CYS A 110 6.58 -2.73 -0.75
C CYS A 110 7.93 -1.99 -0.78
N THR A 111 8.42 -1.51 0.36
CA THR A 111 9.72 -0.83 0.44
C THR A 111 10.87 -1.78 0.11
N TYR A 112 10.81 -3.01 0.60
CA TYR A 112 11.79 -4.06 0.30
C TYR A 112 11.81 -4.41 -1.19
N GLU A 113 10.65 -4.67 -1.79
CA GLU A 113 10.50 -4.98 -3.21
C GLU A 113 11.03 -3.84 -4.09
N MET A 114 10.61 -2.60 -3.83
CA MET A 114 11.09 -1.46 -4.61
C MET A 114 12.62 -1.31 -4.59
N LEU A 115 13.29 -1.66 -3.49
CA LEU A 115 14.75 -1.53 -3.35
C LEU A 115 15.51 -2.67 -4.02
N LEU A 116 14.93 -3.86 -4.09
CA LEU A 116 15.66 -5.07 -4.46
C LEU A 116 15.21 -5.71 -5.78
N GLY A 117 14.00 -5.41 -6.25
CA GLY A 117 13.37 -6.07 -7.39
C GLY A 117 12.81 -7.41 -7.00
#